data_AF-A0A7X0B2Q4-F1
#
_entry.id   AF-A0A7X0B2Q4-F1
#
_cell.length_a   1.000
_cell.length_b   1.000
_cell.length_c   1.000
_cell.angle_alpha   90.00
_cell.angle_beta   90.00
_cell.angle_gamma   90.00
#
_symmetry.space_group_name_H-M   'P 1'
#
loop_
_entity.id
_entity.type
_entity.pdbx_description
1 polymer ?
#
loop_
_entity_poly.entity_id
_entity_poly.type
_entity_poly.pdbx_seq_one_letter_code
_entity_poly.pdbx_strand_id
1 'polypeptide(L)' 'MTTMSSRDFNQDVGGAKRAAVAEPVFITDRGKPTHVLMSFDTFLQLTGDGQTIVDLLAMPEDVPLEKSRLDLG' A
#
# COMPACT_ATOMS: atom_id res chain seq x y z
N MET A 1 -7.97 -16.10 -3.70
CA MET A 1 -6.63 -16.29 -4.29
C MET A 1 -6.77 -16.27 -5.79
N THR A 2 -6.54 -15.10 -6.37
CA THR A 2 -6.59 -14.90 -7.83
C THR A 2 -5.26 -15.32 -8.45
N THR A 3 -5.31 -16.16 -9.49
CA THR A 3 -4.13 -16.66 -10.21
C THR A 3 -4.34 -16.48 -11.71
N MET A 4 -3.30 -16.03 -12.41
CA MET A 4 -3.29 -15.81 -13.86
C MET A 4 -2.06 -16.48 -14.47
N SER A 5 -2.13 -16.94 -15.72
CA SER A 5 -0.93 -17.31 -16.45
C SER A 5 -0.19 -16.04 -16.91
N SER A 6 1.11 -16.15 -17.20
CA SER A 6 1.87 -15.05 -17.83
C SER A 6 1.23 -14.59 -19.14
N ARG A 7 0.54 -15.48 -19.87
CA ARG A 7 -0.19 -15.14 -21.09
C ARG A 7 -1.40 -14.27 -20.78
N ASP A 8 -2.22 -14.69 -19.82
CA ASP A 8 -3.45 -13.95 -19.44
C ASP A 8 -3.11 -12.58 -18.88
N PHE A 9 -2.06 -12.51 -18.05
CA PHE A 9 -1.55 -11.24 -17.53
C PHE A 9 -1.14 -10.27 -18.65
N ASN A 10 -0.37 -10.77 -19.64
CA ASN A 10 0.06 -9.95 -20.77
C ASN A 10 -1.09 -9.53 -21.70
N GLN A 11 -2.17 -10.31 -21.74
CA GLN A 11 -3.36 -9.98 -22.53
C GLN A 11 -4.27 -8.96 -21.83
N ASP A 12 -4.37 -8.99 -20.50
CA ASP A 12 -5.20 -8.06 -19.72
C ASP A 12 -4.50 -7.52 -18.47
N VAL A 13 -3.47 -6.70 -18.69
CA VAL A 13 -2.75 -6.01 -17.62
C VAL A 13 -3.68 -5.10 -16.81
N GLY A 14 -4.68 -4.50 -17.45
CA GLY A 14 -5.65 -3.60 -16.81
C GLY A 14 -6.58 -4.35 -15.83
N GLY A 15 -7.08 -5.51 -16.23
CA GLY A 15 -7.81 -6.44 -15.36
C GLY A 15 -6.96 -6.92 -14.20
N ALA A 16 -5.72 -7.34 -14.47
CA ALA A 16 -4.79 -7.78 -13.42
C ALA A 16 -4.53 -6.67 -12.37
N LYS A 17 -4.32 -5.43 -12.80
CA LYS A 17 -4.17 -4.28 -11.89
C LYS A 17 -5.41 -4.02 -11.05
N ARG A 18 -6.60 -4.11 -11.63
CA ARG A 18 -7.87 -3.95 -10.89
C ARG A 18 -8.06 -5.05 -9.85
N ALA A 19 -7.77 -6.30 -10.21
CA ALA A 19 -7.81 -7.42 -9.27
C ALA A 19 -6.78 -7.25 -8.13
N ALA A 20 -5.59 -6.77 -8.45
CA ALA A 20 -4.49 -6.51 -7.50
C ALA A 20 -4.78 -5.41 -6.46
N VAL A 21 -5.84 -4.60 -6.64
CA VAL A 21 -6.33 -3.67 -5.61
C VAL A 21 -7.06 -4.42 -4.50
N ALA A 22 -7.76 -5.51 -4.83
CA ALA A 22 -8.57 -6.27 -3.88
C ALA A 22 -7.76 -7.37 -3.18
N GLU A 23 -6.92 -8.10 -3.92
CA GLU A 23 -6.07 -9.16 -3.38
C GLU A 23 -4.82 -9.38 -4.24
N PRO A 24 -3.74 -9.98 -3.70
CA PRO A 24 -2.57 -10.33 -4.48
C PRO A 24 -2.92 -11.28 -5.63
N VAL A 25 -2.43 -10.98 -6.83
CA VAL A 25 -2.60 -11.81 -8.03
C VAL A 25 -1.33 -12.59 -8.29
N PHE A 26 -1.42 -13.92 -8.32
CA PHE A 26 -0.29 -14.79 -8.60
C PHE A 26 -0.16 -15.02 -10.11
N ILE A 27 1.02 -14.72 -10.64
CA ILE A 27 1.33 -14.92 -12.06
C ILE A 27 2.14 -16.21 -12.21
N THR A 28 1.68 -17.10 -13.06
CA THR A 28 2.24 -18.44 -13.23
C THR A 28 2.90 -18.63 -14.59
N ASP A 29 4.02 -19.36 -14.60
CA ASP A 29 4.60 -19.95 -15.80
C ASP A 29 4.54 -21.47 -15.71
N ARG A 30 4.02 -22.13 -16.75
CA ARG A 30 3.77 -23.59 -16.78
C ARG A 30 3.12 -24.14 -15.48
N GLY A 31 2.16 -23.39 -14.93
CA GLY A 31 1.43 -23.75 -13.71
C GLY A 31 2.16 -23.49 -12.39
N LYS A 32 3.40 -22.97 -12.41
CA LYS A 32 4.16 -22.60 -11.21
C LYS A 32 4.07 -21.10 -10.96
N PRO A 33 3.70 -20.63 -9.76
CA PRO A 33 3.80 -19.21 -9.41
C PRO A 33 5.23 -18.72 -9.55
N THR A 34 5.41 -17.59 -10.22
CA THR A 34 6.73 -16.96 -10.45
C THR A 34 6.76 -15.52 -9.96
N HIS A 35 5.62 -14.83 -10.01
CA HIS A 35 5.51 -13.44 -9.59
C HIS A 35 4.18 -13.22 -8.86
N VAL A 36 4.11 -12.13 -8.11
CA VAL A 36 2.88 -11.64 -7.47
C VAL A 36 2.71 -10.16 -7.82
N LEU A 37 1.51 -9.76 -8.21
CA LEU A 37 1.12 -8.37 -8.39
C LEU A 37 0.20 -7.95 -7.24
N MET A 38 0.45 -6.76 -6.67
CA MET A 38 -0.38 -6.13 -5.63
C MET A 38 -0.31 -4.61 -5.75
N SER A 39 -1.23 -3.90 -5.09
CA SER A 39 -1.12 -2.45 -4.96
C SER A 39 0.14 -2.05 -4.19
N PHE A 40 0.64 -0.85 -4.48
CA PHE A 40 1.79 -0.30 -3.78
C PHE A 40 1.52 -0.09 -2.28
N ASP A 41 0.31 0.33 -1.91
CA ASP A 41 -0.09 0.49 -0.51
C ASP A 41 -0.01 -0.85 0.26
N THR A 42 -0.48 -1.94 -0.37
CA THR A 42 -0.36 -3.29 0.22
C THR A 42 1.11 -3.69 0.38
N PHE A 43 1.95 -3.38 -0.61
CA PHE A 43 3.37 -3.62 -0.52
C PHE A 43 4.01 -2.87 0.67
N LEU A 44 3.72 -1.57 0.83
CA LEU A 44 4.23 -0.76 1.94
C LEU A 44 3.76 -1.28 3.31
N GLN A 45 2.50 -1.70 3.42
CA GLN A 45 1.97 -2.32 4.64
C GLN A 45 2.70 -3.61 4.99
N LEU A 46 3.09 -4.41 4.00
CA LEU A 46 3.81 -5.66 4.19
C LEU A 46 5.30 -5.46 4.50
N THR A 47 5.94 -4.45 3.91
CA THR A 47 7.36 -4.16 4.19
C THR A 47 7.56 -3.37 5.48
N GLY A 48 6.49 -2.79 6.03
CA GLY A 48 6.57 -1.92 7.20
C GLY A 48 7.08 -0.51 6.88
N ASP A 49 7.22 -0.18 5.59
CA ASP A 49 7.67 1.13 5.10
C ASP A 49 6.50 2.11 4.86
N GLY A 50 5.28 1.75 5.26
CA GLY A 50 4.14 2.67 5.26
C GLY A 50 4.30 3.76 6.31
N GLN A 51 3.68 4.94 6.09
CA GLN A 51 3.66 6.01 7.09
C GLN A 51 3.13 5.45 8.41
N THR A 52 3.94 5.53 9.46
CA THR A 52 3.54 5.13 10.80
C THR A 52 2.59 6.19 11.38
N ILE A 53 1.84 5.82 12.41
CA ILE A 53 1.03 6.82 13.14
C ILE A 53 1.90 7.94 13.73
N VAL A 54 3.18 7.66 13.99
CA VAL A 54 4.16 8.66 14.43
C VAL A 54 4.47 9.62 13.30
N ASP A 55 4.70 9.14 12.07
CA ASP A 55 4.95 9.99 10.91
C ASP A 55 3.76 10.89 10.56
N LEU A 56 2.54 10.39 10.77
CA LEU A 56 1.30 11.14 10.52
C LEU A 56 1.02 12.21 11.60
N LEU A 57 1.45 11.96 12.83
CA LEU A 57 1.25 12.86 13.98
C LEU A 57 2.46 13.76 14.25
N ALA A 58 3.56 13.56 13.53
CA ALA A 58 4.74 14.39 13.65
C ALA A 58 4.40 15.83 13.24
N MET A 59 4.36 16.72 14.22
CA MET A 59 4.30 18.15 13.97
C MET A 59 5.70 18.63 13.54
N PRO A 60 5.81 19.58 12.59
CA PRO A 60 7.07 20.25 12.30
C PRO A 60 7.70 20.83 13.57
N GLU A 61 9.02 20.79 13.70
CA GLU A 61 9.73 21.23 14.93
C GLU A 61 9.43 22.69 15.31
N ASP A 62 9.09 23.53 14.33
CA ASP A 62 8.90 24.98 14.48
C ASP A 62 7.44 25.44 14.43
N VAL A 63 6.46 24.61 14.86
CA VAL A 63 5.10 25.13 15.04
C VAL A 63 5.09 26.05 16.27
N PRO A 64 4.83 27.37 16.13
CA PRO A 64 4.73 28.26 17.28
C PRO A 64 3.52 27.85 18.09
N LEU A 65 3.74 27.28 19.27
CA LEU A 65 2.67 27.02 20.22
C LEU A 65 2.16 28.38 20.73
N GLU A 66 1.03 28.85 20.19
CA GLU A 66 0.27 29.93 20.81
C GLU A 66 -0.17 29.46 22.20
N LYS A 67 0.58 29.86 23.23
CA LYS A 67 0.14 29.75 24.62
C LYS A 67 -0.96 30.77 24.85
N SER A 68 -2.21 30.40 24.59
CA SER A 68 -3.33 31.10 25.18
C SER A 68 -3.28 30.90 26.69
N ARG A 69 -3.30 32.00 27.44
CA ARG A 69 -3.33 31.97 28.90
C ARG A 69 -4.71 31.43 29.30
N LEU A 70 -4.77 30.21 29.81
CA LEU A 70 -5.95 29.68 30.47
C LEU A 70 -6.10 30.43 31.79
N ASP A 71 -6.98 31.44 31.79
CA ASP A 71 -7.44 32.09 33.01
C ASP A 71 -8.37 31.10 33.74
N LEU A 72 -7.76 30.18 34.49
CA LEU A 72 -8.45 29.37 35.48
C LEU A 72 -8.70 30.27 36.70
N GLY A 73 -9.91 30.82 36.74
CA GLY A 73 -10.41 31.63 37.86
C GLY A 73 -10.59 30.85 39.15
#